data_AF-A0A1W1ZIP1-F1
#
_entry.id   AF-A0A1W1ZIP1-F1
#
_cell.length_a   1.000
_cell.length_b   1.000
_cell.length_c   1.000
_cell.angle_alpha   90.00
_cell.angle_beta   90.00
_cell.angle_gamma   90.00
#
_symmetry.space_group_name_H-M   'P 1'
#
loop_
_entity.id
_entity.type
_entity.pdbx_description
1 polymer ?
#
loop_
_entity_poly.entity_id
_entity_poly.type
_entity_poly.pdbx_seq_one_letter_code
_entity_poly.pdbx_strand_id
1 'polypeptide(L)'
;MENENKNPYVQFNAQILKDWIDNGVKYIKLVELDTDLPVKFFELVPDSEIPDSGETIYPIGSEDIAELLEPIKGIKFLVHEIYLEEEE
;
A
#
# COMPACT_ATOMS: atom_id res chain seq x y z
N MET A 1 -2.42 -30.49 -2.50
CA MET A 1 -1.19 -29.73 -2.20
C MET A 1 -1.61 -28.68 -1.19
N GLU A 2 -0.91 -28.61 -0.06
CA GLU A 2 -1.24 -27.70 1.03
C GLU A 2 -1.31 -26.27 0.48
N ASN A 3 -2.48 -25.64 0.57
CA ASN A 3 -2.60 -24.20 0.37
C ASN A 3 -1.85 -23.55 1.54
N GLU A 4 -0.56 -23.27 1.35
CA GLU A 4 0.19 -22.42 2.27
C GLU A 4 -0.53 -21.07 2.30
N ASN A 5 -1.24 -20.78 3.39
CA ASN A 5 -1.78 -19.46 3.73
C ASN A 5 -0.62 -18.48 3.90
N LYS A 6 0.01 -18.05 2.80
CA LYS A 6 1.00 -16.98 2.80
C LYS A 6 0.25 -15.67 2.95
N ASN A 7 0.77 -14.82 3.82
CA ASN A 7 0.28 -13.46 3.98
C ASN A 7 0.50 -12.72 2.64
N PRO A 8 -0.55 -12.27 1.94
CA PRO A 8 -0.41 -11.68 0.60
C PRO A 8 0.01 -10.20 0.65
N TYR A 9 0.40 -9.70 1.82
CA TYR A 9 0.86 -8.34 2.00
C TYR A 9 2.38 -8.27 2.12
N VAL A 10 2.97 -7.33 1.39
CA VAL A 10 4.38 -6.95 1.50
C VAL A 10 4.52 -5.53 2.05
N GLN A 11 5.68 -5.23 2.63
CA GLN A 11 5.97 -3.88 3.15
C GLN A 11 6.16 -2.89 1.99
N PHE A 12 5.46 -1.76 2.05
CA PHE A 12 5.68 -0.65 1.12
C PHE A 12 7.14 -0.19 1.18
N ASN A 13 7.74 0.03 0.01
CA ASN A 13 9.15 0.38 -0.10
C ASN A 13 9.41 1.17 -1.39
N ALA A 14 10.65 1.68 -1.53
CA ALA A 14 11.03 2.55 -2.63
C ALA A 14 10.97 1.88 -4.01
N GLN A 15 11.15 0.56 -4.08
CA GLN A 15 11.03 -0.19 -5.33
C GLN A 15 9.56 -0.20 -5.80
N ILE A 16 8.63 -0.55 -4.92
CA ILE A 16 7.20 -0.54 -5.23
C ILE A 16 6.74 0.86 -5.68
N LEU A 17 7.17 1.91 -4.97
CA LEU A 17 6.84 3.29 -5.36
C LEU A 17 7.36 3.62 -6.77
N LYS A 18 8.61 3.26 -7.06
CA LYS A 18 9.22 3.49 -8.37
C LYS A 18 8.45 2.74 -9.46
N ASP A 19 8.12 1.47 -9.23
CA ASP A 19 7.40 0.64 -10.20
C ASP A 19 6.00 1.19 -10.49
N TRP A 20 5.29 1.64 -9.46
CA TRP A 20 3.99 2.31 -9.64
C TRP A 20 4.10 3.62 -10.43
N ILE A 21 5.13 4.43 -10.19
CA ILE A 21 5.38 5.65 -10.98
C ILE A 21 5.66 5.29 -12.44
N ASP A 22 6.51 4.28 -12.69
CA ASP A 22 6.89 3.84 -14.04
C ASP A 22 5.68 3.25 -14.80
N ASN A 23 4.77 2.59 -14.09
CA ASN A 23 3.53 2.02 -14.63
C ASN A 23 2.38 3.03 -14.73
N GLY A 24 2.62 4.29 -14.38
CA GLY A 24 1.67 5.39 -14.60
C GLY A 24 0.55 5.49 -13.56
N VAL A 25 0.72 4.88 -12.38
CA VAL A 25 -0.17 5.09 -11.23
C VAL A 25 -0.18 6.58 -10.89
N LYS A 26 -1.36 7.14 -10.61
CA LYS A 26 -1.53 8.58 -10.35
C LYS A 26 -1.83 8.89 -8.90
N TYR A 27 -2.55 8.00 -8.24
CA TYR A 27 -3.01 8.20 -6.87
C TYR A 27 -2.80 6.94 -6.04
N ILE A 28 -2.54 7.14 -4.76
CA ILE A 28 -2.48 6.07 -3.76
C ILE A 28 -3.52 6.37 -2.69
N LYS A 29 -4.38 5.40 -2.45
CA LYS A 29 -5.38 5.42 -1.38
C LYS A 29 -4.85 4.66 -0.18
N LEU A 30 -5.04 5.20 1.02
CA LEU A 30 -4.72 4.54 2.29
C LEU A 30 -5.99 4.00 2.95
N VAL A 31 -5.97 2.71 3.29
CA VAL A 31 -7.04 2.00 4.00
C VAL A 31 -6.48 1.42 5.30
N GLU A 32 -7.04 1.78 6.45
CA GLU A 32 -6.66 1.14 7.73
C GLU A 32 -7.22 -0.29 7.75
N LEU A 33 -6.35 -1.27 7.97
CA LEU A 33 -6.74 -2.67 8.13
C LEU A 33 -7.20 -2.89 9.58
N ASP A 34 -8.39 -3.46 9.74
CA ASP A 34 -8.95 -3.79 11.05
C ASP A 34 -8.21 -5.02 11.62
N THR A 35 -7.43 -4.82 12.66
CA THR A 35 -6.66 -5.87 13.33
C THR A 35 -6.67 -5.67 14.85
N ASP A 36 -6.67 -6.76 15.60
CA ASP A 36 -6.56 -6.74 17.07
C ASP A 36 -5.11 -6.51 17.57
N LEU A 37 -4.17 -6.17 16.68
CA LEU A 37 -2.77 -6.01 17.01
C LEU A 37 -2.47 -4.61 17.56
N PRO A 38 -1.45 -4.45 18.42
CA PRO A 38 -1.05 -3.14 18.95
C PRO A 38 -0.36 -2.25 17.89
N VAL A 39 -0.14 -2.76 16.69
CA VAL A 39 0.44 -2.06 15.54
C VAL A 39 -0.69 -1.78 14.58
N LYS A 40 -0.78 -0.54 14.08
CA LYS A 40 -1.73 -0.17 13.02
C LYS A 40 -1.16 -0.56 11.67
N PHE A 41 -2.00 -1.13 10.82
CA PHE A 41 -1.65 -1.49 9.46
C PHE A 41 -2.48 -0.65 8.50
N PHE A 42 -1.82 -0.08 7.50
CA PHE A 42 -2.47 0.65 6.42
C PHE A 42 -2.11 -0.01 5.09
N GLU A 43 -3.12 -0.37 4.33
CA GLU A 43 -2.98 -0.84 2.95
C GLU A 43 -2.92 0.36 2.00
N LEU A 44 -1.96 0.33 1.09
CA LEU A 44 -1.83 1.27 -0.02
C LEU A 44 -2.42 0.63 -1.27
N VAL A 45 -3.44 1.27 -1.84
CA VAL A 45 -4.15 0.83 -3.04
C VAL A 45 -3.87 1.81 -4.18
N PRO A 46 -3.21 1.38 -5.28
CA PRO A 46 -2.94 2.25 -6.43
C PRO A 46 -4.21 2.47 -7.27
N ASP A 47 -4.42 3.71 -7.73
CA ASP A 47 -5.48 4.12 -8.67
C ASP A 47 -6.89 3.58 -8.35
N SER A 48 -7.21 3.42 -7.07
CA SER A 48 -8.56 3.03 -6.64
C SER A 48 -9.60 4.05 -7.13
N GLU A 49 -10.64 3.57 -7.80
CA GLU A 49 -11.81 4.38 -8.13
C GLU A 49 -12.47 4.83 -6.81
N ILE A 50 -12.63 6.14 -6.62
CA ILE A 50 -13.19 6.71 -5.39
C ILE A 50 -14.70 6.49 -5.40
N PRO A 51 -15.25 5.72 -4.43
CA PRO A 51 -16.32 6.33 -3.63
C PRO A 51 -16.47 5.69 -2.25
N ASP A 52 -15.75 6.16 -1.22
CA ASP A 52 -16.32 6.13 0.13
C ASP A 52 -15.74 7.22 1.04
N SER A 53 -16.60 7.76 1.90
CA SER A 53 -16.31 8.91 2.76
C SER A 53 -15.55 8.44 4.01
N GLY A 54 -14.24 8.64 4.04
CA GLY A 54 -13.37 8.26 5.16
C GLY A 54 -11.95 7.85 4.76
N GLU A 55 -11.70 7.70 3.47
CA GLU A 55 -10.43 7.22 2.93
C GLU A 55 -9.54 8.40 2.54
N THR A 56 -8.23 8.26 2.75
CA THR A 56 -7.27 9.33 2.37
C THR A 56 -6.59 8.97 1.07
N ILE A 57 -6.61 9.89 0.11
CA ILE A 57 -6.06 9.70 -1.24
C ILE A 57 -5.03 10.77 -1.49
N TYR A 58 -3.83 10.33 -1.87
CA TYR A 58 -2.69 11.20 -2.14
C TYR A 58 -2.24 11.05 -3.60
N PRO A 59 -1.83 12.14 -4.26
CA PRO A 59 -1.11 12.05 -5.52
C PRO A 59 0.19 11.26 -5.34
N ILE A 60 0.54 10.37 -6.28
CA ILE A 60 1.74 9.51 -6.16
C ILE A 60 3.06 10.30 -6.02
N GLY A 61 3.09 11.52 -6.56
CA GLY A 61 4.24 12.42 -6.49
C GLY A 61 4.22 13.39 -5.32
N SER A 62 3.31 13.25 -4.34
CA SER A 62 3.29 14.12 -3.17
C SER A 62 4.39 13.76 -2.17
N GLU A 63 4.82 14.75 -1.38
CA GLU A 63 5.79 14.52 -0.29
C GLU A 63 5.23 13.53 0.74
N ASP A 64 3.91 13.52 0.97
CA ASP A 64 3.26 12.58 1.89
C ASP A 64 3.55 11.11 1.54
N ILE A 65 3.57 10.76 0.25
CA ILE A 65 3.88 9.39 -0.21
C ILE A 65 5.34 9.01 0.05
N ALA A 66 6.26 9.96 -0.11
CA ALA A 66 7.66 9.73 0.21
C ALA A 66 7.86 9.51 1.72
N GLU A 67 7.10 10.22 2.56
CA GLU A 67 7.14 10.04 4.02
C GLU A 67 6.67 8.64 4.46
N LEU A 68 5.82 7.94 3.69
CA LEU A 68 5.38 6.58 4.01
C LEU A 68 6.50 5.53 3.90
N LEU A 69 7.62 5.88 3.25
CA LEU A 69 8.81 5.04 3.19
C LEU A 69 9.61 5.07 4.51
N GLU A 70 9.44 6.13 5.29
CA GLU A 70 10.15 6.28 6.56
C GLU A 70 9.53 5.39 7.64
N PRO A 71 10.36 4.78 8.51
CA PRO A 71 9.86 3.90 9.56
C PRO A 71 9.11 4.70 10.64
N ILE A 72 7.80 4.47 10.75
CA ILE A 72 6.96 5.05 11.81
C ILE A 72 6.71 4.02 12.91
N LYS A 73 7.02 4.38 14.16
CA LYS A 73 6.83 3.48 15.30
C LYS A 73 5.35 3.13 15.50
N GLY A 74 5.04 1.84 15.47
CA GLY A 74 3.69 1.33 15.71
C GLY A 74 2.75 1.42 14.50
N ILE A 75 3.27 1.77 13.32
CA ILE A 75 2.53 1.85 12.07
C ILE A 75 3.26 1.05 10.99
N LYS A 76 2.50 0.38 10.13
CA LYS A 76 3.01 -0.39 8.99
C LYS A 76 2.21 -0.09 7.73
N PHE A 77 2.91 0.34 6.69
CA PHE A 77 2.36 0.51 5.35
C PHE A 77 2.61 -0.75 4.52
N LEU A 78 1.54 -1.31 3.99
CA LEU A 78 1.53 -2.58 3.29
C LEU A 78 0.93 -2.41 1.89
N VAL A 79 1.33 -3.29 1.00
CA VAL A 79 0.78 -3.41 -0.35
C VAL A 79 0.38 -4.86 -0.56
N HIS A 80 -0.85 -5.10 -1.01
CA HIS A 80 -1.29 -6.42 -1.39
C HIS A 80 -0.63 -6.83 -2.71
N GLU A 81 -0.14 -8.07 -2.79
CA GLU A 81 0.52 -8.62 -3.98
C GLU A 81 -0.30 -8.50 -5.28
N ILE A 82 -1.64 -8.39 -5.21
CA ILE A 82 -2.51 -8.20 -6.38
C ILE A 82 -2.24 -6.87 -7.11
N TYR A 83 -1.59 -5.92 -6.45
CA TYR A 83 -1.23 -4.60 -6.98
C TYR A 83 0.20 -4.52 -7.50
N LEU A 84 0.97 -5.59 -7.31
CA LEU A 84 2.30 -5.72 -7.87
C LEU A 84 2.12 -6.52 -9.16
N GLU A 85 2.54 -5.96 -10.29
CA GLU A 85 2.50 -6.72 -11.55
C GLU A 85 3.23 -8.06 -11.36
N GLU A 86 2.63 -9.15 -11.85
CA GLU A 86 3.37 -10.40 -11.97
C GLU A 86 4.47 -10.19 -13.00
N GLU A 87 5.74 -10.37 -12.60
CA GLU A 87 6.82 -10.55 -13.57
C GLU A 87 6.50 -11.81 -14.40
N GLU A 88 6.12 -11.64 -15.68
CA GLU A 88 6.12 -12.74 -16.67
C GLU A 88 7.53 -13.29 -16.92
#